data_AF-A0A7W4VJW9-F1
#
_entry.id   AF-A0A7W4VJW9-F1
#
_cell.length_a   1.000
_cell.length_b   1.000
_cell.length_c   1.000
_cell.angle_alpha   90.00
_cell.angle_beta   90.00
_cell.angle_gamma   90.00
#
_symmetry.space_group_name_H-M   'P 1'
#
loop_
_entity.id
_entity.type
_entity.pdbx_description
1 polymer ?
#
loop_
_entity_poly.entity_id
_entity_poly.type
_entity_poly.pdbx_seq_one_letter_code
_entity_poly.pdbx_strand_id
1 'polypeptide(L)' 'MKELDLFMSSLGAVSALAAAGLFLYSSRIEVPDNIDTMMGEIQRIGRWNSYGCWAAFVGALCASYVFARQTWGS' A
#
# COMPACT_ATOMS: atom_id res chain seq x y z
N MET A 1 22.92 -14.81 -3.08
CA MET A 1 21.50 -15.27 -3.02
C MET A 1 20.77 -14.75 -1.78
N LYS A 2 21.30 -14.92 -0.56
CA LYS A 2 20.66 -14.40 0.68
C LYS A 2 20.41 -12.88 0.69
N GLU A 3 21.30 -12.11 0.09
CA GLU A 3 21.19 -10.64 0.04
C GLU A 3 19.98 -10.16 -0.78
N LEU A 4 19.65 -10.84 -1.88
CA LEU A 4 18.51 -10.48 -2.73
C LEU A 4 17.18 -10.76 -2.01
N ASP A 5 17.08 -11.89 -1.31
CA ASP A 5 15.88 -12.26 -0.55
C ASP A 5 15.66 -11.30 0.64
N LEU A 6 16.74 -10.86 1.30
CA LEU A 6 16.71 -9.85 2.36
C LEU A 6 16.24 -8.49 1.82
N PHE A 7 16.78 -8.08 0.67
CA PHE A 7 16.40 -6.84 0.00
C PHE A 7 14.92 -6.86 -0.40
N MET A 8 14.44 -7.91 -1.06
CA MET A 8 13.03 -8.05 -1.47
C MET A 8 12.08 -8.05 -0.26
N SER A 9 12.46 -8.71 0.84
CA SER A 9 11.66 -8.72 2.07
C SER A 9 11.59 -7.33 2.71
N SER A 10 12.71 -6.61 2.77
CA SER A 10 12.74 -5.24 3.28
C SER A 10 11.90 -4.28 2.43
N LEU A 11 11.95 -4.44 1.10
CA LEU A 11 11.21 -3.61 0.16
C LEU A 11 9.70 -3.88 0.29
N GLY A 12 9.31 -5.16 0.40
CA GLY A 12 7.93 -5.54 0.67
C GLY A 12 7.40 -5.00 2.00
N ALA A 13 8.21 -5.03 3.07
CA ALA A 13 7.84 -4.49 4.38
C ALA A 13 7.65 -2.97 4.35
N VAL A 14 8.54 -2.24 3.66
CA VAL A 14 8.43 -0.78 3.50
C VAL A 14 7.19 -0.42 2.66
N SER A 15 6.93 -1.15 1.58
CA SER A 15 5.73 -0.95 0.75
C SER A 15 4.43 -1.21 1.53
N ALA A 16 4.41 -2.23 2.38
CA ALA A 16 3.27 -2.52 3.26
C ALA A 16 3.05 -1.42 4.31
N LEU A 17 4.13 -0.90 4.92
CA LEU A 17 4.05 0.23 5.84
C LEU A 17 3.55 1.52 5.14
N ALA A 18 4.03 1.79 3.93
CA ALA A 18 3.57 2.92 3.12
C ALA A 18 2.08 2.80 2.78
N ALA A 19 1.62 1.60 2.40
CA ALA A 19 0.21 1.33 2.16
C ALA A 19 -0.64 1.56 3.41
N ALA A 20 -0.21 1.04 4.56
CA ALA A 20 -0.91 1.24 5.84
C ALA A 20 -0.99 2.72 6.22
N GLY A 21 0.11 3.48 6.04
CA GLY A 21 0.13 4.92 6.28
C GLY A 21 -0.82 5.71 5.36
N LEU A 22 -0.83 5.37 4.07
CA LEU A 22 -1.73 5.99 3.10
C LEU A 22 -3.20 5.69 3.38
N PHE A 23 -3.52 4.46 3.79
CA PHE A 23 -4.88 4.10 4.20
C PHE A 23 -5.30 4.83 5.48
N LEU A 24 -4.45 4.89 6.51
CA LEU A 24 -4.73 5.64 7.74
C LEU A 24 -4.95 7.13 7.46
N TYR A 25 -4.15 7.71 6.57
CA TYR A 25 -4.32 9.10 6.15
C TYR A 25 -5.62 9.31 5.38
N SER A 26 -5.99 8.35 4.51
CA SER A 26 -7.26 8.40 3.78
C SER A 26 -8.49 8.26 4.69
N SER A 27 -8.37 7.55 5.81
CA SER A 27 -9.44 7.39 6.80
C SER A 27 -9.73 8.63 7.63
N ARG A 28 -8.89 9.68 7.53
CA ARG A 28 -9.16 11.00 8.13
C ARG A 28 -10.25 11.71 7.30
N ILE A 29 -11.50 11.40 7.63
CA ILE A 29 -12.69 12.04 7.06
C ILE A 29 -13.05 13.21 7.97
N GLU A 30 -12.97 14.42 7.42
CA GLU A 30 -13.58 15.60 7.99
C GLU A 30 -14.96 15.72 7.32
N VAL A 31 -16.04 15.78 8.10
CA VAL A 31 -17.41 15.85 7.56
C VAL A 31 -17.75 17.32 7.35
N PRO A 32 -17.86 17.82 6.10
CA PRO A 32 -18.19 19.20 5.84
C PRO A 32 -19.71 19.40 5.76
N ASP A 33 -20.18 20.59 6.16
CA ASP A 33 -21.60 20.96 6.16
C ASP A 33 -22.16 21.33 4.77
N ASN A 34 -21.37 21.14 3.69
CA ASN A 34 -21.77 21.48 2.32
C ASN A 34 -21.44 20.35 1.33
N ILE A 35 -22.37 20.05 0.42
CA ILE A 35 -22.29 18.89 -0.50
C ILE A 35 -21.12 19.03 -1.49
N ASP A 36 -20.85 20.24 -2.00
CA ASP A 36 -19.74 20.46 -2.94
C ASP A 36 -18.37 20.18 -2.28
N THR A 37 -18.24 20.56 -1.01
CA THR A 37 -17.04 20.29 -0.21
C THR A 37 -16.90 18.80 0.08
N MET A 38 -18.02 18.12 0.36
CA MET A 38 -18.03 16.67 0.58
C MET A 38 -17.54 15.90 -0.64
N MET A 39 -17.93 16.34 -1.85
CA MET A 39 -17.51 15.68 -3.08
C MET A 39 -16.01 15.88 -3.37
N GLY A 40 -15.46 17.05 -3.01
CA GLY A 40 -14.01 17.30 -3.03
C GLY A 40 -13.22 16.37 -2.10
N GLU A 41 -13.73 16.16 -0.89
CA GLU A 41 -13.12 15.26 0.09
C GLU A 41 -13.17 13.78 -0.34
N ILE A 42 -14.28 13.33 -0.93
CA ILE A 42 -14.40 11.97 -1.48
C ILE A 42 -13.36 11.73 -2.58
N GLN A 43 -13.17 12.69 -3.50
CA GLN A 43 -12.14 12.57 -4.53
C GLN A 43 -10.73 12.60 -3.95
N ARG A 44 -10.48 13.41 -2.91
CA ARG A 44 -9.20 13.44 -2.20
C ARG A 44 -8.91 12.07 -1.59
N ILE A 45 -9.84 11.50 -0.82
CA ILE A 45 -9.72 10.18 -0.21
C ILE A 45 -9.52 9.10 -1.28
N GLY A 46 -10.29 9.14 -2.37
CA GLY A 46 -10.16 8.21 -3.48
C GLY A 46 -8.77 8.21 -4.12
N ARG A 47 -8.15 9.39 -4.29
CA ARG A 47 -6.75 9.50 -4.76
C ARG A 47 -5.76 8.90 -3.76
N TRP A 48 -5.87 9.21 -2.48
CA TRP A 48 -4.98 8.63 -1.46
C TRP A 48 -5.12 7.11 -1.33
N ASN A 49 -6.35 6.62 -1.47
CA ASN A 49 -6.65 5.19 -1.44
C ASN A 49 -6.05 4.47 -2.66
N SER A 50 -6.11 5.07 -3.86
CA SER A 50 -5.48 4.47 -5.05
C SER A 50 -3.96 4.39 -4.92
N TYR A 51 -3.30 5.41 -4.36
CA TYR A 51 -1.87 5.36 -4.03
C TYR A 51 -1.56 4.27 -2.99
N GLY A 52 -2.40 4.13 -1.96
CA GLY A 52 -2.28 3.07 -0.96
C GLY A 52 -2.40 1.67 -1.58
N CYS A 53 -3.33 1.49 -2.51
CA CYS A 53 -3.55 0.24 -3.23
C CYS A 53 -2.36 -0.13 -4.12
N TRP A 54 -1.76 0.85 -4.81
CA TRP A 54 -0.52 0.64 -5.58
C TRP A 54 0.65 0.21 -4.69
N ALA A 55 0.82 0.84 -3.53
CA ALA A 55 1.86 0.46 -2.57
C ALA A 55 1.63 -0.97 -2.03
N ALA A 56 0.37 -1.32 -1.73
CA ALA A 56 0.00 -2.67 -1.29
C ALA A 56 0.25 -3.71 -2.39
N PHE A 57 -0.05 -3.39 -3.65
CA PHE A 57 0.20 -4.27 -4.79
C PHE A 57 1.69 -4.57 -4.98
N VAL A 58 2.55 -3.55 -4.89
CA VAL A 58 4.01 -3.75 -4.95
C VAL A 58 4.50 -4.61 -3.78
N GLY A 59 4.01 -4.34 -2.56
CA GLY A 59 4.33 -5.16 -1.39
C GLY A 59 3.91 -6.63 -1.57
N ALA A 60 2.71 -6.86 -2.11
CA ALA A 60 2.19 -8.20 -2.40
C ALA A 60 3.02 -8.93 -3.47
N LEU A 61 3.47 -8.22 -4.51
CA LEU A 61 4.37 -8.79 -5.52
C LEU A 61 5.70 -9.22 -4.91
N CYS A 62 6.33 -8.37 -4.09
CA CYS A 62 7.56 -8.73 -3.38
C CYS A 62 7.38 -9.95 -2.47
N ALA A 63 6.28 -10.00 -1.71
CA ALA A 63 5.96 -11.14 -0.85
C ALA A 63 5.74 -12.43 -1.66
N SER A 64 5.01 -12.34 -2.78
CA SER A 64 4.75 -13.47 -3.67
C SER A 64 6.03 -14.03 -4.30
N TYR A 65 6.98 -13.15 -4.66
CA TYR A 65 8.28 -13.53 -5.20
C TYR A 65 9.10 -14.33 -4.18
N VAL A 66 9.16 -13.85 -2.93
CA VAL A 66 9.86 -14.54 -1.84
C VAL A 66 9.20 -15.90 -1.56
N PHE A 67 7.88 -15.96 -1.51
CA PHE A 67 7.13 -17.20 -1.32
C PHE A 67 7.40 -18.22 -2.43
N ALA A 68 7.33 -17.79 -3.70
CA ALA A 68 7.61 -18.64 -4.86
C ALA A 68 9.06 -19.15 -4.85
N ARG A 69 10.02 -18.31 -4.46
CA ARG A 69 11.43 -18.70 -4.26
C ARG A 69 11.60 -19.75 -3.17
N GLN A 70 10.90 -19.63 -2.06
CA GLN A 70 10.96 -20.61 -0.97
C GLN A 70 10.31 -21.96 -1.36
N THR A 71 9.21 -21.93 -2.12
CA THR A 71 8.46 -23.15 -2.48
C THR A 71 9.02 -23.89 -3.69
N TRP A 72 9.49 -23.19 -4.73
CA TRP A 72 9.96 -23.82 -5.99
C TRP A 72 11.49 -23.89 -6.10
N GLY A 73 12.22 -23.26 -5.18
CA GLY A 73 13.68 -23.29 -5.14
C GLY A 73 14.28 -24.40 -4.26
N SER A 74 13.47 -25.39 -3.84
CA SER A 74 13.90 -26.57 -3.07
C SER A 74 14.22 -27.75 -3.99
#